data_AF-A0A2U1PGL7-F1
#
_entry.id   AF-A0A2U1PGL7-F1
#
_cell.length_a   1.000
_cell.length_b   1.000
_cell.length_c   1.000
_cell.angle_alpha   90.00
_cell.angle_beta   90.00
_cell.angle_gamma   90.00
#
_symmetry.space_group_name_H-M   'P 1'
#
loop_
_entity.id
_entity.type
_entity.pdbx_description
1 polymer ?
#
loop_
_entity_poly.entity_id
_entity_poly.type
_entity_poly.pdbx_seq_one_letter_code
_entity_poly.pdbx_strand_id
1 'polypeptide(L)'
;MSTSSSAQSRLIGDKIEFFCHCNRQLRVQTSTSRANPGKRYVKCDTCRVYEFLDDDLPSQYYKDLVYGFFQRQRGRDNGPMIEALALEKSRLEEELKVTKSRLEDELNSRNAKLELYDKLFMVMLGCLCVICVGMVNRLAQRDSQEQSTFEIHVFLQEDGTKNGSAEISFEHLLGGPDDIDFVLCVSVGMSKRSCHKDGKFVYWTT
;
A
#
# COMPACT_ATOMS: atom_id res chain seq x y z
N MET A 1 18.78 17.56 -58.87
CA MET A 1 17.99 16.36 -58.49
C MET A 1 18.29 16.09 -57.03
N SER A 2 17.41 16.50 -56.13
CA SER A 2 17.58 16.27 -54.69
C SER A 2 16.83 15.01 -54.33
N THR A 3 17.55 14.01 -53.83
CA THR A 3 16.95 12.77 -53.30
C THR A 3 16.06 13.12 -52.12
N SER A 4 14.74 13.10 -52.34
CA SER A 4 13.72 13.35 -51.33
C SER A 4 13.79 12.26 -50.26
N SER A 5 14.43 12.57 -49.13
CA SER A 5 14.39 11.73 -47.93
C SER A 5 12.99 11.82 -47.32
N SER A 6 12.10 10.93 -47.74
CA SER A 6 10.72 10.84 -47.24
C SER A 6 10.65 10.24 -45.83
N ALA A 7 9.61 10.58 -45.08
CA ALA A 7 9.34 9.93 -43.80
C ALA A 7 8.86 8.49 -44.05
N GLN A 8 9.33 7.54 -43.24
CA GLN A 8 8.86 6.16 -43.30
C GLN A 8 7.65 6.00 -42.36
N SER A 9 6.50 5.59 -42.89
CA SER A 9 5.38 5.14 -42.07
C SER A 9 5.54 3.66 -41.72
N ARG A 10 5.23 3.31 -40.47
CA ARG A 10 5.22 1.92 -39.97
C ARG A 10 3.93 1.70 -39.19
N LEU A 11 3.27 0.57 -39.43
CA LEU A 11 2.15 0.12 -38.61
C LEU A 11 2.70 -0.63 -37.40
N ILE A 12 2.49 -0.10 -36.20
CA ILE A 12 2.91 -0.72 -34.94
C ILE A 12 1.64 -0.97 -34.13
N GLY A 13 1.24 -2.25 -34.05
CA GLY A 13 -0.12 -2.61 -33.61
C GLY A 13 -1.15 -2.02 -34.57
N ASP A 14 -2.13 -1.28 -34.03
CA ASP A 14 -3.21 -0.63 -34.80
C ASP A 14 -2.92 0.84 -35.12
N LYS A 15 -1.70 1.32 -34.86
CA LYS A 15 -1.33 2.74 -35.01
C LYS A 15 -0.28 2.94 -36.09
N ILE A 16 -0.49 3.95 -36.92
CA ILE A 16 0.51 4.43 -37.88
C ILE A 16 1.47 5.36 -37.15
N GLU A 17 2.75 5.01 -37.17
CA GLU A 17 3.85 5.81 -36.64
C GLU A 17 4.80 6.23 -37.75
N PHE A 18 5.38 7.42 -37.62
CA PHE A 18 6.28 8.00 -38.62
C PHE A 18 7.70 8.03 -38.08
N PHE A 19 8.67 7.65 -38.89
CA PHE A 19 10.08 7.65 -38.54
C PHE A 19 10.88 8.39 -39.60
N CYS A 20 11.90 9.13 -39.18
CA CYS A 20 12.88 9.68 -40.12
C CYS A 20 14.06 8.74 -40.34
N HIS A 21 14.93 9.11 -41.27
CA HIS A 21 16.19 8.42 -41.56
C HIS A 21 17.17 8.35 -40.36
N CYS A 22 17.01 9.21 -39.36
CA CYS A 22 17.77 9.11 -38.11
C CYS A 22 17.22 8.04 -37.14
N ASN A 23 16.26 7.21 -37.57
CA ASN A 23 15.51 6.28 -36.72
C ASN A 23 14.85 6.94 -35.50
N ARG A 24 14.48 8.22 -35.61
CA ARG A 24 13.69 8.92 -34.58
C ARG A 24 12.23 8.91 -34.95
N GLN A 25 11.38 8.65 -33.95
CA GLN A 25 9.94 8.77 -34.10
C GLN A 25 9.56 10.25 -34.32
N LEU A 26 8.79 10.51 -35.37
CA LEU A 26 8.31 11.83 -35.74
C LEU A 26 6.91 12.05 -35.20
N ARG A 27 6.72 13.20 -34.55
CA ARG A 27 5.41 13.63 -34.09
C ARG A 27 4.67 14.32 -35.22
N VAL A 28 3.45 13.87 -35.47
CA VAL A 28 2.51 14.55 -36.38
C VAL A 28 2.10 15.89 -35.77
N GLN A 29 2.24 16.95 -36.56
CA GLN A 29 1.87 18.32 -36.20
C GLN A 29 0.85 18.86 -37.19
N THR A 30 0.07 19.85 -36.78
CA THR A 30 -0.94 20.49 -37.65
C THR A 30 -0.46 21.87 -38.05
N SER A 31 -0.42 22.14 -39.37
CA SER A 31 -0.10 23.45 -39.90
C SER A 31 -1.26 24.41 -39.65
N THR A 32 -0.92 25.60 -39.16
CA THR A 32 -1.87 26.70 -38.98
C THR A 32 -1.58 27.86 -39.92
N SER A 33 -0.75 27.63 -40.94
CA SER A 33 -0.42 28.64 -41.94
C SER A 33 -1.62 28.91 -42.85
N ARG A 34 -1.68 30.11 -43.44
CA ARG A 34 -2.73 30.46 -44.40
C ARG A 34 -2.65 29.63 -45.68
N ALA A 35 -1.44 29.23 -46.09
CA ALA A 35 -1.23 28.45 -47.30
C ALA A 35 -1.71 26.99 -47.15
N ASN A 36 -1.49 26.39 -45.97
CA ASN A 36 -1.82 25.00 -45.68
C ASN A 36 -2.54 24.86 -44.33
N PRO A 37 -3.74 25.43 -44.16
CA PRO A 37 -4.42 25.41 -42.87
C PRO A 37 -4.97 24.01 -42.57
N GLY A 38 -4.73 23.51 -41.36
CA GLY A 38 -5.23 22.21 -40.90
C GLY A 38 -4.49 20.98 -41.43
N LYS A 39 -3.56 21.14 -42.38
CA LYS A 39 -2.79 20.01 -42.90
C LYS A 39 -1.85 19.43 -41.85
N ARG A 40 -1.86 18.11 -41.71
CA ARG A 40 -0.90 17.41 -40.87
C ARG A 40 0.42 17.26 -41.61
N TYR A 41 1.51 17.44 -40.87
CA TYR A 41 2.86 17.29 -41.37
C TYR A 41 3.75 16.66 -40.31
N VAL A 42 4.83 16.05 -40.79
CA VAL A 42 5.94 15.60 -39.95
C VAL A 42 7.17 16.40 -40.30
N LYS A 43 8.01 16.66 -39.29
CA LYS A 43 9.30 17.29 -39.50
C LYS A 43 10.38 16.71 -38.61
N CYS A 44 11.61 16.72 -39.10
CA CYS A 44 12.80 16.41 -38.31
C CYS A 44 13.83 17.51 -38.51
N ASP A 45 14.22 18.20 -37.43
CA ASP A 45 15.17 19.31 -37.53
C ASP A 45 16.62 18.81 -37.80
N THR A 46 16.93 17.56 -37.48
CA THR A 46 18.27 16.96 -37.67
C THR A 46 18.53 16.54 -39.12
N CYS A 47 17.65 15.73 -39.71
CA CYS A 47 17.79 15.30 -41.11
C CYS A 47 16.97 16.13 -42.11
N ARG A 48 16.35 17.23 -41.65
CA ARG A 48 15.56 18.18 -42.45
C ARG A 48 14.41 17.56 -43.26
N VAL A 49 13.92 16.40 -42.82
CA VAL A 49 12.70 15.80 -43.39
C VAL A 49 11.53 16.72 -43.06
N TYR A 50 10.73 17.06 -44.07
CA TYR A 50 9.48 17.81 -43.91
C TYR A 50 8.49 17.29 -44.96
N GLU A 51 7.34 16.81 -44.52
CA GLU A 51 6.36 16.19 -45.42
C GLU A 51 4.94 16.39 -44.90
N PHE A 52 4.01 16.73 -45.81
CA PHE A 52 2.58 16.77 -45.52
C PHE A 52 1.99 15.37 -45.66
N LEU A 53 1.12 14.99 -44.73
CA LEU A 53 0.50 13.67 -44.69
C LEU A 53 -0.89 13.62 -45.32
N ASP A 54 -1.52 14.78 -45.43
CA ASP A 54 -2.90 14.91 -45.92
C ASP A 54 -2.90 15.58 -47.30
N ASP A 55 -3.89 15.21 -48.11
CA ASP A 55 -4.17 15.85 -49.38
C ASP A 55 -4.56 17.33 -49.20
N ASP A 56 -4.44 18.08 -50.30
CA ASP A 56 -4.94 19.44 -50.38
C ASP A 56 -6.45 19.50 -50.15
N LEU A 57 -6.88 20.47 -49.34
CA LEU A 57 -8.29 20.80 -49.24
C LEU A 57 -8.84 21.14 -50.65
N PRO A 58 -10.03 20.63 -51.00
CA PRO A 58 -10.52 20.61 -52.37
C PRO A 58 -10.85 21.99 -52.94
N SER A 59 -11.00 23.02 -52.10
CA SER A 59 -11.24 24.39 -52.56
C SER A 59 -10.71 25.44 -51.59
N GLN A 60 -10.52 26.65 -52.11
CA GLN A 60 -10.10 27.81 -51.31
C GLN A 60 -11.10 28.15 -50.20
N TYR A 61 -12.40 27.94 -50.46
CA TYR A 61 -13.46 28.13 -49.47
C TYR A 61 -13.21 27.33 -48.18
N TYR A 62 -12.85 26.04 -48.30
CA TYR A 62 -12.55 25.22 -47.13
C TYR A 62 -11.24 25.63 -46.45
N LYS A 63 -10.23 26.05 -47.23
CA LYS A 63 -8.97 26.58 -46.67
C LYS A 63 -9.25 27.81 -45.80
N ASP A 64 -10.07 28.74 -46.26
CA ASP A 64 -10.42 29.94 -45.51
C ASP A 64 -11.27 29.63 -44.27
N LEU A 65 -12.20 28.67 -44.35
CA LEU A 65 -13.00 28.23 -43.22
C LEU A 65 -12.13 27.63 -42.09
N VAL A 66 -11.24 26.71 -42.45
CA VAL A 66 -10.32 26.04 -41.50
C VAL A 66 -9.33 27.05 -40.92
N TYR A 67 -8.77 27.93 -41.75
CA TYR A 67 -7.87 28.98 -41.29
C TYR A 67 -8.56 29.92 -40.31
N GLY A 68 -9.80 30.35 -40.61
CA GLY A 68 -10.61 31.19 -39.74
C GLY A 68 -10.95 30.53 -38.41
N PHE A 69 -11.08 29.20 -38.36
CA PHE A 69 -11.24 28.45 -37.12
C PHE A 69 -9.98 28.50 -36.25
N PHE A 70 -8.80 28.25 -36.82
CA PHE A 70 -7.54 28.32 -36.07
C PHE A 70 -7.21 29.74 -35.60
N GLN A 71 -7.55 30.76 -36.38
CA GLN A 71 -7.41 32.18 -35.99
C GLN A 71 -8.28 32.49 -34.76
N ARG A 72 -9.55 32.07 -34.78
CA ARG A 72 -10.46 32.25 -33.64
C ARG A 72 -10.01 31.51 -32.38
N GLN A 73 -9.42 30.33 -32.52
CA GLN A 73 -8.83 29.61 -31.40
C GLN A 73 -7.56 30.27 -30.85
N ARG A 74 -6.73 30.86 -31.72
CA ARG A 74 -5.53 31.60 -31.29
C ARG A 74 -5.84 32.93 -30.61
N GLY A 75 -6.92 33.60 -31.03
CA GLY A 75 -7.39 34.85 -30.43
C GLY A 75 -8.24 34.66 -29.18
N ARG A 76 -8.49 33.42 -28.76
CA ARG A 76 -9.15 33.14 -27.47
C ARG A 76 -8.06 33.08 -26.41
N ASP A 77 -7.98 34.11 -25.59
CA ASP A 77 -7.09 34.12 -24.42
C ASP A 77 -7.50 32.98 -23.50
N ASN A 78 -6.78 31.86 -23.60
CA ASN A 78 -6.99 30.71 -22.73
C ASN A 78 -6.40 30.94 -21.34
N GLY A 79 -5.76 32.08 -21.08
CA GLY A 79 -5.16 32.44 -19.79
C GLY A 79 -6.13 32.27 -18.62
N PRO A 80 -7.31 32.92 -18.63
CA PRO A 80 -8.31 32.77 -17.56
C PRO A 80 -8.84 31.34 -17.40
N MET A 81 -8.96 30.58 -18.49
CA MET A 81 -9.38 29.18 -18.44
C MET A 81 -8.30 28.27 -17.85
N ILE A 82 -7.04 28.50 -18.21
CA ILE A 82 -5.87 27.79 -17.69
C ILE A 82 -5.68 28.11 -16.20
N GLU A 83 -5.88 29.35 -15.79
CA GLU A 83 -5.82 29.79 -14.40
C GLU A 83 -6.95 29.16 -13.56
N ALA A 84 -8.19 29.13 -14.09
CA ALA A 84 -9.30 28.43 -13.44
C ALA A 84 -9.04 26.93 -13.30
N LEU A 85 -8.51 26.28 -14.34
CA LEU A 85 -8.10 24.87 -14.32
C LEU A 85 -6.98 24.62 -13.29
N ALA A 86 -6.01 25.52 -13.17
CA ALA A 86 -4.94 25.41 -12.20
C ALA A 86 -5.48 25.51 -10.76
N LEU A 87 -6.44 26.41 -10.52
CA LEU A 87 -7.06 26.60 -9.20
C LEU A 87 -7.96 25.43 -8.80
N GLU A 88 -8.72 24.86 -9.73
CA GLU A 88 -9.48 23.63 -9.48
C GLU A 88 -8.54 22.45 -9.20
N LYS A 89 -7.44 22.34 -9.95
CA LYS A 89 -6.45 21.28 -9.74
C LYS A 89 -5.84 21.38 -8.34
N SER A 90 -5.44 22.58 -7.88
CA SER A 90 -4.91 22.74 -6.52
C SER A 90 -5.94 22.39 -5.46
N ARG A 91 -7.21 22.75 -5.65
CA ARG A 91 -8.29 22.41 -4.70
C ARG A 91 -8.48 20.89 -4.60
N LEU A 92 -8.50 20.20 -5.74
CA LEU A 92 -8.63 18.75 -5.79
C LEU A 92 -7.42 18.04 -5.17
N GLU A 93 -6.20 18.56 -5.34
CA GLU A 93 -4.99 18.01 -4.70
C GLU A 93 -5.06 18.13 -3.17
N GLU A 94 -5.59 19.23 -2.64
CA GLU A 94 -5.82 19.40 -1.20
C GLU A 94 -6.88 18.43 -0.65
N GLU A 95 -8.02 18.31 -1.33
CA GLU A 95 -9.08 17.36 -0.97
C GLU A 95 -8.55 15.90 -0.98
N LEU A 96 -7.74 15.55 -1.99
CA LEU A 96 -7.11 14.25 -2.09
C LEU A 96 -6.10 13.99 -0.96
N LYS A 97 -5.34 15.02 -0.56
CA LYS A 97 -4.37 14.90 0.54
C LYS A 97 -5.05 14.61 1.87
N VAL A 98 -6.16 15.30 2.16
CA VAL A 98 -6.94 15.11 3.40
C VAL A 98 -7.57 13.71 3.45
N THR A 99 -8.16 13.26 2.34
CA THR A 99 -8.76 11.92 2.26
C THR A 99 -7.71 10.83 2.38
N LYS A 100 -6.54 11.02 1.77
CA LYS A 100 -5.41 10.09 1.88
C LYS A 100 -4.91 9.98 3.32
N SER A 101 -4.66 11.10 4.01
CA SER A 101 -4.18 11.05 5.40
C SER A 101 -5.18 10.36 6.32
N ARG A 102 -6.49 10.62 6.15
CA ARG A 102 -7.53 9.95 6.93
C ARG A 102 -7.51 8.43 6.73
N LEU A 103 -7.36 7.97 5.49
CA LEU A 103 -7.28 6.54 5.18
C LEU A 103 -5.98 5.90 5.71
N GLU A 104 -4.86 6.61 5.66
CA GLU A 104 -3.60 6.16 6.25
C GLU A 104 -3.71 6.01 7.77
N ASP A 105 -4.36 6.94 8.46
CA ASP A 105 -4.61 6.85 9.90
C ASP A 105 -5.53 5.66 10.25
N GLU A 106 -6.59 5.43 9.47
CA GLU A 106 -7.47 4.27 9.64
C GLU A 106 -6.71 2.94 9.42
N LEU A 107 -5.84 2.88 8.42
CA LEU A 107 -5.02 1.70 8.14
C LEU A 107 -4.03 1.43 9.27
N ASN A 108 -3.34 2.46 9.77
CA ASN A 108 -2.38 2.35 10.87
C ASN A 108 -3.07 1.89 12.16
N SER A 109 -4.27 2.40 12.46
CA SER A 109 -5.07 1.92 13.59
C SER A 109 -5.46 0.44 13.45
N ARG A 110 -5.83 0.00 12.25
CA ARG A 110 -6.17 -1.41 11.98
C ARG A 110 -4.94 -2.32 12.08
N ASN A 111 -3.79 -1.88 11.57
CA ASN A 111 -2.54 -2.62 11.66
C ASN A 111 -2.08 -2.79 13.12
N ALA A 112 -2.17 -1.75 13.94
CA ALA A 112 -1.85 -1.86 15.37
C ALA A 112 -2.75 -2.87 16.10
N LYS A 113 -4.03 -2.95 15.73
CA LYS A 113 -4.94 -3.98 16.27
C LYS A 113 -4.53 -5.38 15.85
N LEU A 114 -4.17 -5.58 14.58
CA LEU A 114 -3.71 -6.88 14.07
C LEU A 114 -2.44 -7.35 14.78
N GLU A 115 -1.47 -6.46 15.00
CA GLU A 115 -0.24 -6.79 15.73
C GLU A 115 -0.54 -7.26 17.17
N LEU A 116 -1.54 -6.65 17.81
CA LEU A 116 -1.99 -7.04 19.13
C LEU A 116 -2.66 -8.43 19.13
N TYR A 117 -3.45 -8.73 18.10
CA TYR A 117 -4.02 -10.07 17.91
C TYR A 117 -2.94 -11.12 17.64
N ASP A 118 -1.91 -10.82 16.84
CA ASP A 118 -0.80 -11.73 16.57
C ASP A 118 -0.02 -12.06 17.86
N LYS A 119 0.28 -11.05 18.68
CA LYS A 119 0.92 -11.25 19.99
C LYS A 119 0.05 -12.10 20.91
N LEU A 120 -1.24 -11.82 20.99
CA LEU A 120 -2.18 -12.60 21.80
C LEU A 120 -2.28 -14.06 21.31
N PHE A 121 -2.32 -14.27 20.00
CA PHE A 121 -2.38 -15.60 19.41
C PHE A 121 -1.13 -16.42 19.73
N MET A 122 0.06 -15.82 19.67
CA MET A 122 1.31 -16.49 20.04
C MET A 122 1.32 -16.92 21.52
N VAL A 123 0.80 -16.09 22.42
CA VAL A 123 0.65 -16.44 23.84
C VAL A 123 -0.32 -17.60 24.02
N MET A 124 -1.48 -17.55 23.37
CA MET A 124 -2.49 -18.62 23.44
C MET A 124 -1.95 -19.95 22.90
N LEU A 125 -1.20 -19.91 21.79
CA LEU A 125 -0.54 -21.09 21.22
C LEU A 125 0.50 -21.67 22.18
N GLY A 126 1.30 -20.81 22.83
CA GLY A 126 2.25 -21.21 23.87
C GLY A 126 1.57 -21.92 25.04
N CYS A 127 0.49 -21.35 25.56
CA CYS A 127 -0.31 -21.96 26.62
C CYS A 127 -0.86 -23.33 26.20
N LEU A 128 -1.38 -23.44 24.97
CA LEU A 128 -1.90 -24.71 24.45
C LEU A 128 -0.82 -25.78 24.35
N CYS A 129 0.37 -25.44 23.83
CA CYS A 129 1.50 -26.36 23.75
C CYS A 129 1.92 -26.89 25.13
N VAL A 130 1.99 -26.01 26.15
CA VAL A 130 2.30 -26.39 27.53
C VAL A 130 1.24 -27.36 28.09
N ILE A 131 -0.05 -27.07 27.87
CA ILE A 131 -1.14 -27.95 28.30
C ILE A 131 -1.03 -29.31 27.60
N CYS A 132 -0.81 -29.35 26.29
CA CYS A 132 -0.68 -30.58 25.53
C CYS A 132 0.51 -31.43 26.01
N VAL A 133 1.69 -30.83 26.22
CA VAL A 133 2.87 -31.55 26.75
C VAL A 133 2.60 -32.04 28.18
N GLY A 134 1.97 -31.22 29.02
CA GLY A 134 1.59 -31.61 30.39
C GLY A 134 0.60 -32.78 30.41
N MET A 135 -0.38 -32.81 29.50
CA MET A 135 -1.32 -33.92 29.36
C MET A 135 -0.65 -35.20 28.86
N VAL A 136 0.23 -35.10 27.85
CA VAL A 136 0.98 -36.26 27.32
C VAL A 136 1.91 -36.83 28.39
N ASN A 137 2.64 -35.98 29.13
CA ASN A 137 3.49 -36.42 30.22
C ASN A 137 2.69 -37.07 31.37
N ARG A 138 1.50 -36.57 31.71
CA ARG A 138 0.62 -37.22 32.70
C ARG A 138 0.08 -38.57 32.24
N LEU A 139 -0.21 -38.72 30.94
CA LEU A 139 -0.60 -40.02 30.38
C LEU A 139 0.58 -41.01 30.38
N ALA A 140 1.80 -40.52 30.18
CA ALA A 140 3.02 -41.33 30.26
C ALA A 140 3.46 -41.65 31.72
N GLN A 141 3.20 -40.77 32.69
CA GLN A 141 3.53 -40.94 34.11
C GLN A 141 2.46 -41.66 34.92
N ARG A 142 1.36 -42.09 34.32
CA ARG A 142 0.33 -42.90 35.02
C ARG A 142 0.85 -44.27 35.51
N ASP A 143 2.08 -44.64 35.14
CA ASP A 143 2.78 -45.83 35.62
C ASP A 143 3.70 -45.57 36.84
N SER A 144 3.90 -44.33 37.31
CA SER A 144 4.75 -44.07 38.49
C SER A 144 4.34 -42.79 39.23
N GLN A 145 3.79 -42.99 40.42
CA GLN A 145 3.26 -41.99 41.34
C GLN A 145 4.39 -41.14 41.95
N GLU A 146 4.70 -39.97 41.38
CA GLU A 146 5.49 -38.94 42.07
C GLU A 146 4.98 -37.53 41.73
N GLN A 147 4.83 -36.69 42.77
CA GLN A 147 4.37 -35.31 42.72
C GLN A 147 5.36 -34.45 41.93
N SER A 148 4.92 -33.86 40.81
CA SER A 148 5.69 -32.90 40.04
C SER A 148 5.08 -31.50 40.17
N THR A 149 5.75 -30.62 40.92
CA THR A 149 5.54 -29.16 40.84
C THR A 149 6.23 -28.63 39.58
N PHE A 150 5.55 -27.80 38.80
CA PHE A 150 6.09 -27.18 37.59
C PHE A 150 6.12 -25.66 37.76
N GLU A 151 7.33 -25.08 37.75
CA GLU A 151 7.54 -23.63 37.68
C GLU A 151 7.70 -23.22 36.21
N ILE A 152 6.94 -22.22 35.76
CA ILE A 152 7.05 -21.68 34.40
C ILE A 152 7.43 -20.21 34.51
N HIS A 153 8.69 -19.89 34.21
CA HIS A 153 9.16 -18.52 34.08
C HIS A 153 8.82 -17.98 32.69
N VAL A 154 7.90 -17.03 32.60
CA VAL A 154 7.56 -16.35 31.34
C VAL A 154 8.26 -14.99 31.32
N PHE A 155 9.30 -14.87 30.51
CA PHE A 155 9.96 -13.59 30.28
C PHE A 155 9.21 -12.80 29.21
N LEU A 156 8.53 -11.72 29.62
CA LEU A 156 7.99 -10.73 28.71
C LEU A 156 9.05 -9.66 28.48
N GLN A 157 9.65 -9.66 27.28
CA GLN A 157 10.57 -8.61 26.86
C GLN A 157 9.77 -7.52 26.15
N GLU A 158 9.50 -6.41 26.86
CA GLU A 158 8.99 -5.19 26.23
C GLU A 158 10.16 -4.43 25.59
N ASP A 159 10.01 -4.10 24.30
CA ASP A 159 10.96 -3.28 23.56
C ASP A 159 11.09 -1.89 24.23
N GLY A 160 12.21 -1.70 24.92
CA GLY A 160 12.61 -0.39 25.45
C GLY A 160 12.52 -0.25 26.97
N THR A 161 13.59 -0.67 27.65
CA THR A 161 14.09 -0.16 28.94
C THR A 161 13.46 -0.57 30.28
N LYS A 162 12.51 -1.52 30.36
CA LYS A 162 12.17 -2.14 31.65
C LYS A 162 11.95 -3.65 31.52
N ASN A 163 12.90 -4.43 32.01
CA ASN A 163 12.75 -5.88 32.15
C ASN A 163 11.75 -6.15 33.30
N GLY A 164 10.49 -6.37 32.96
CA GLY A 164 9.50 -6.91 33.88
C GLY A 164 9.49 -8.43 33.77
N SER A 165 10.09 -9.14 34.71
CA SER A 165 9.90 -10.60 34.82
C SER A 165 8.56 -10.87 35.50
N ALA A 166 7.68 -11.60 34.81
CA ALA A 166 6.46 -12.13 35.40
C ALA A 166 6.67 -13.62 35.69
N GLU A 167 6.53 -14.02 36.94
CA GLU A 167 6.66 -15.41 37.38
C GLU A 167 5.27 -16.01 37.55
N ILE A 168 4.96 -17.04 36.78
CA ILE A 168 3.67 -17.73 36.84
C ILE A 168 3.89 -19.09 37.48
N SER A 169 3.37 -19.25 38.69
CA SER A 169 3.46 -20.48 39.47
C SER A 169 2.07 -21.10 39.64
N PHE A 170 1.98 -22.41 39.45
CA PHE A 170 0.77 -23.19 39.68
C PHE A 170 0.98 -24.01 40.95
N GLU A 171 0.26 -23.65 42.02
CA GLU A 171 0.30 -24.38 43.29
C GLU A 171 -0.89 -25.36 43.36
N HIS A 172 -0.59 -26.61 43.75
CA HIS A 172 -1.60 -27.63 43.98
C HIS A 172 -2.08 -27.54 45.44
N LEU A 173 -3.31 -27.07 45.66
CA LEU A 173 -3.95 -27.19 46.98
C LEU A 173 -4.46 -28.64 47.11
N LEU A 174 -4.12 -29.30 48.22
CA LEU A 174 -4.53 -30.68 48.51
C LEU A 174 -6.06 -30.77 48.65
N GLY A 175 -6.75 -30.96 47.54
CA GLY A 175 -8.10 -31.50 47.44
C GLY A 175 -8.05 -33.00 47.14
N GLY A 176 -9.06 -33.74 47.59
CA GLY A 176 -9.14 -35.20 47.43
C GLY A 176 -9.12 -35.66 45.96
N PRO A 177 -9.11 -36.98 45.72
CA PRO A 177 -8.79 -37.60 44.43
C PRO A 177 -9.66 -37.19 43.23
N ASP A 178 -10.78 -36.49 43.46
CA ASP A 178 -11.72 -36.07 42.43
C ASP A 178 -11.78 -34.53 42.22
N ASP A 179 -11.06 -33.73 43.02
CA ASP A 179 -11.05 -32.27 42.93
C ASP A 179 -9.63 -31.75 42.70
N ILE A 180 -9.24 -31.60 41.42
CA ILE A 180 -7.98 -30.95 41.05
C ILE A 180 -8.22 -29.44 40.97
N ASP A 181 -7.96 -28.77 42.07
CA ASP A 181 -8.04 -27.31 42.16
C ASP A 181 -6.70 -26.67 41.73
N PHE A 182 -6.73 -25.96 40.60
CA PHE A 182 -5.57 -25.18 40.13
C PHE A 182 -5.70 -23.72 40.53
N VAL A 183 -4.68 -23.19 41.21
CA VAL A 183 -4.55 -21.76 41.49
C VAL A 183 -3.46 -21.19 40.59
N LEU A 184 -3.83 -20.26 39.73
CA LEU A 184 -2.92 -19.49 38.88
C LEU A 184 -2.37 -18.31 39.71
N CYS A 185 -1.11 -18.37 40.10
CA CYS A 185 -0.45 -17.24 40.75
C CYS A 185 0.45 -16.52 39.74
N VAL A 186 0.22 -15.23 39.55
CA VAL A 186 1.02 -14.34 38.71
C VAL A 186 1.76 -13.37 39.62
N SER A 187 3.09 -13.40 39.56
CA SER A 187 3.95 -12.46 40.29
C SER A 187 4.59 -11.50 39.31
N VAL A 188 4.55 -10.20 39.58
CA VAL A 188 5.21 -9.17 38.74
C VAL A 188 6.25 -8.46 39.60
N GLY A 189 7.53 -8.80 39.40
CA GLY A 189 8.64 -8.36 40.25
C GLY A 189 8.65 -9.00 41.66
N MET A 190 9.63 -8.62 42.49
CA MET A 190 9.91 -9.29 43.78
C MET A 190 8.91 -9.02 44.93
N SER A 191 7.78 -8.33 44.70
CA SER A 191 6.95 -7.84 45.82
C SER A 191 5.42 -7.92 45.62
N LYS A 192 4.91 -8.47 44.52
CA LYS A 192 3.45 -8.59 44.32
C LYS A 192 3.09 -9.89 43.63
N ARG A 193 2.41 -10.78 44.36
CA ARG A 193 1.84 -12.04 43.85
C ARG A 193 0.32 -11.96 43.89
N SER A 194 -0.33 -12.31 42.78
CA SER A 194 -1.78 -12.30 42.60
C SER A 194 -2.25 -13.70 42.21
N CYS A 195 -3.08 -14.33 43.04
CA CYS A 195 -3.53 -15.71 42.82
C CYS A 195 -5.02 -15.77 42.45
N HIS A 196 -5.33 -16.51 41.39
CA HIS A 196 -6.67 -16.68 40.84
C HIS A 196 -7.06 -18.16 40.74
N LYS A 197 -8.31 -18.47 41.08
CA LYS A 197 -8.92 -19.79 40.92
C LYS A 197 -10.26 -19.60 40.21
N ASP A 198 -10.49 -20.32 39.12
CA ASP A 198 -11.70 -20.22 38.29
C ASP A 198 -12.05 -18.78 37.86
N GLY A 199 -11.03 -17.97 37.57
CA GLY A 199 -11.19 -16.55 37.22
C GLY A 199 -11.53 -15.62 38.40
N LYS A 200 -11.65 -16.15 39.62
CA LYS A 200 -11.88 -15.36 40.84
C LYS A 200 -10.58 -15.14 41.60
N PHE A 201 -10.39 -13.92 42.11
CA PHE A 201 -9.24 -13.56 42.94
C PHE A 201 -9.33 -14.29 44.28
N VAL A 202 -8.26 -14.99 44.67
CA VAL A 202 -8.26 -15.84 45.88
C VAL A 202 -7.56 -15.14 47.03
N TYR A 203 -6.37 -14.56 46.83
CA TYR A 203 -5.69 -13.77 47.86
C TYR A 203 -4.51 -12.96 47.27
N TRP A 204 -4.04 -11.97 48.06
CA TRP A 204 -2.92 -11.08 47.77
C TRP A 204 -1.82 -11.26 48.82
N THR A 205 -0.56 -11.38 48.40
CA THR A 205 0.59 -11.34 49.32
C THR A 205 1.59 -10.28 48.85
N THR A 206 1.95 -9.37 49.75
CA THR A 206 3.02 -8.37 49.62
C THR A 206 4.39 -8.96 49.87
#